data_AF-A0A8C3HQT6-F1
#
_entry.id   AF-A0A8C3HQT6-F1
#
_cell.length_a   1.000
_cell.length_b   1.000
_cell.length_c   1.000
_cell.angle_alpha   90.00
_cell.angle_beta   90.00
_cell.angle_gamma   90.00
#
_symmetry.space_group_name_H-M   'P 1'
#
loop_
_entity.id
_entity.type
_entity.pdbx_description
1 polymer ?
#
loop_
_entity_poly.entity_id
_entity_poly.type
_entity_poly.pdbx_seq_one_letter_code
_entity_poly.pdbx_strand_id
1 'polypeptide(L)'
;MATPGSGFWSFGSEEGSGDAENPGTAKAWCQAAQKFTGGIGTKLCALLYGDGEKPMETGAKEDLGSAEKTPACTCNNKPCSCQKADINYAFLHSTDLLPACNGEITTLSFLQDVMDILLQYVVKSFDRSTKVIDFHYPNELLQEYNWELADQPQTLEEILLNCRTTLKYAIKTGNRHAEILLSGIAYYPVFTYEIAPVFVLLEYVTLRKMREMIGWPGGCGDGIFSPGGAISNMYAMLIARFKMFPEVKEKGMAAIPRLVAFTSEHSHFSVKKGAAALGIGTDSVILIRCDERGKIIPSDLERRIIEAKQKGFVPFLVSATAGTTVYGAFDPLLAIADICKKYKIWMHVDAAWGGGLLMSRKHKWKLNGVERANSVTWNPHKMMGVPLQCSALLVREESCSELHLLEEKCSATQITPSCTNRCRRSQ
;
A
#
# COMPACT_ATOMS: atom_id res chain seq x y z
N MET A 1 35.09 -39.46 10.14
CA MET A 1 35.60 -39.91 11.45
C MET A 1 35.51 -38.70 12.37
N ALA A 2 34.65 -38.60 13.39
CA ALA A 2 33.92 -39.60 14.17
C ALA A 2 32.54 -39.05 14.63
N THR A 3 31.59 -39.96 14.78
CA THR A 3 30.32 -39.89 15.55
C THR A 3 30.49 -40.79 16.81
N PRO A 4 29.48 -40.98 17.70
CA PRO A 4 28.68 -40.02 18.47
C PRO A 4 28.62 -40.41 19.97
N GLY A 5 28.13 -39.52 20.84
CA GLY A 5 27.86 -39.82 22.26
C GLY A 5 26.36 -39.71 22.59
N SER A 6 25.73 -40.86 22.85
CA SER A 6 24.34 -41.04 23.25
C SER A 6 24.12 -40.86 24.76
N GLY A 7 22.97 -40.30 25.15
CA GLY A 7 22.36 -40.40 26.48
C GLY A 7 20.93 -39.85 26.38
N PHE A 8 19.94 -40.66 26.02
CA PHE A 8 19.16 -41.58 26.88
C PHE A 8 18.35 -40.87 27.97
N TRP A 9 17.17 -40.35 27.59
CA TRP A 9 15.95 -40.44 28.38
C TRP A 9 14.79 -40.72 27.41
N SER A 10 14.32 -41.97 27.45
CA SER A 10 13.06 -42.39 26.85
C SER A 10 11.98 -42.24 27.92
N PHE A 11 10.87 -41.59 27.58
CA PHE A 11 9.58 -41.81 28.23
C PHE A 11 8.45 -41.56 27.24
N GLY A 12 7.66 -42.61 27.03
CA GLY A 12 6.21 -42.51 26.83
C GLY A 12 5.72 -42.17 25.44
N SER A 13 5.55 -43.20 24.62
CA SER A 13 4.48 -43.29 23.64
C SER A 13 3.12 -43.31 24.37
N GLU A 14 2.28 -42.32 24.13
CA GLU A 14 0.83 -42.46 24.28
C GLU A 14 0.18 -42.12 22.94
N GLU A 15 -0.38 -43.17 22.32
CA GLU A 15 -1.34 -43.08 21.24
C GLU A 15 -2.60 -42.37 21.75
N GLY A 16 -2.93 -41.25 21.14
CA GLY A 16 -4.19 -40.54 21.34
C GLY A 16 -4.76 -40.20 19.98
N SER A 17 -5.54 -41.12 19.42
CA SER A 17 -6.48 -40.86 18.34
C SER A 17 -7.50 -39.82 18.81
N GLY A 18 -7.34 -38.58 18.36
CA GLY A 18 -8.32 -37.52 18.53
C GLY A 18 -8.59 -36.88 17.19
N ASP A 19 -9.80 -37.11 16.66
CA ASP A 19 -10.30 -36.51 15.44
C ASP A 19 -10.04 -35.01 15.42
N ALA A 20 -9.30 -34.54 14.41
CA ALA A 20 -9.17 -33.12 14.14
C ALA A 20 -10.49 -32.61 13.56
N GLU A 21 -11.43 -32.26 14.44
CA GLU A 21 -12.67 -31.58 14.06
C GLU A 21 -12.35 -30.36 13.19
N ASN A 22 -12.80 -30.42 11.94
CA ASN A 22 -12.74 -29.32 10.99
C ASN A 22 -13.56 -28.15 11.57
N PRO A 23 -12.95 -27.03 11.99
CA PRO A 23 -13.70 -25.95 12.59
C PRO A 23 -14.56 -25.31 11.51
N GLY A 24 -15.89 -25.46 11.63
CA GLY A 24 -16.85 -24.90 10.68
C GLY A 24 -16.53 -23.44 10.34
N THR A 25 -16.74 -23.08 9.07
CA THR A 25 -16.38 -21.79 8.45
C THR A 25 -16.70 -20.59 9.34
N ALA A 26 -17.84 -20.57 10.01
CA ALA A 26 -18.23 -19.49 10.94
C ALA A 26 -17.23 -19.26 12.10
N LYS A 27 -16.64 -20.32 12.66
CA LYS A 27 -15.64 -20.26 13.74
C LYS A 27 -14.31 -19.70 13.21
N ALA A 28 -13.92 -20.08 11.98
CA ALA A 28 -12.75 -19.54 11.31
C ALA A 28 -12.90 -18.04 10.98
N TRP A 29 -14.09 -17.61 10.53
CA TRP A 29 -14.43 -16.20 10.31
C TRP A 29 -14.32 -15.36 11.58
N CYS A 30 -14.88 -15.84 12.70
CA CYS A 30 -14.79 -15.14 13.99
C CYS A 30 -13.35 -15.03 14.50
N GLN A 31 -12.56 -16.10 14.35
CA GLN A 31 -11.15 -16.09 14.74
C GLN A 31 -10.29 -15.15 13.87
N ALA A 32 -10.56 -15.08 12.56
CA ALA A 32 -9.89 -14.14 11.67
C ALA A 32 -10.24 -12.68 12.03
N ALA A 33 -11.52 -12.37 12.24
CA ALA A 33 -11.98 -11.03 12.63
C ALA A 33 -11.40 -10.57 13.98
N GLN A 34 -11.32 -11.47 14.97
CA GLN A 34 -10.71 -11.19 16.27
C GLN A 34 -9.21 -10.91 16.17
N LYS A 35 -8.49 -11.64 15.31
CA LYS A 35 -7.04 -11.47 15.13
C LYS A 35 -6.68 -10.20 14.35
N PHE A 36 -7.53 -9.76 13.41
CA PHE A 36 -7.29 -8.55 12.59
C PHE A 36 -7.53 -7.22 13.31
N THR A 37 -8.42 -7.18 14.31
CA THR A 37 -8.95 -5.91 14.85
C THR A 37 -8.63 -5.65 16.32
N GLY A 38 -8.06 -6.62 17.04
CA GLY A 38 -8.03 -6.58 18.51
C GLY A 38 -9.45 -6.56 19.10
N GLY A 39 -9.61 -6.14 20.35
CA GLY A 39 -10.91 -6.12 21.07
C GLY A 39 -12.04 -5.26 20.45
N ILE A 40 -11.81 -4.67 19.28
CA ILE A 40 -12.82 -3.97 18.46
C ILE A 40 -13.66 -4.99 17.66
N GLY A 41 -13.10 -6.15 17.30
CA GLY A 41 -13.79 -7.19 16.55
C GLY A 41 -15.01 -7.74 17.29
N THR A 42 -14.94 -7.83 18.62
CA THR A 42 -16.06 -8.25 19.47
C THR A 42 -17.23 -7.26 19.41
N LYS A 43 -16.94 -5.96 19.28
CA LYS A 43 -17.98 -4.91 19.17
C LYS A 43 -18.61 -4.86 17.78
N LEU A 44 -17.85 -5.15 16.73
CA LEU A 44 -18.35 -5.27 15.35
C LEU A 44 -19.17 -6.55 15.16
N CYS A 45 -18.74 -7.68 15.72
CA CYS A 45 -19.56 -8.90 15.76
C CYS A 45 -20.85 -8.69 16.56
N ALA A 46 -20.81 -7.99 17.69
CA ALA A 46 -22.01 -7.67 18.48
C ALA A 46 -22.97 -6.70 17.76
N LEU A 47 -22.44 -5.78 16.93
CA LEU A 47 -23.24 -4.88 16.09
C LEU A 47 -23.87 -5.59 14.88
N LEU A 48 -23.21 -6.64 14.37
CA LEU A 48 -23.67 -7.40 13.20
C LEU A 48 -24.60 -8.56 13.55
N TYR A 49 -24.53 -9.09 14.77
CA TYR A 49 -25.32 -10.24 15.23
C TYR A 49 -26.27 -9.96 16.39
N GLY A 50 -26.45 -8.68 16.74
CA GLY A 50 -27.47 -8.15 17.65
C GLY A 50 -27.89 -9.10 18.75
N ASP A 51 -27.20 -9.06 19.89
CA ASP A 51 -27.76 -9.62 21.12
C ASP A 51 -27.72 -8.62 22.26
N GLY A 52 -28.88 -8.58 22.91
CA GLY A 52 -29.25 -7.66 23.96
C GLY A 52 -28.54 -7.90 25.28
N GLU A 53 -28.96 -7.04 26.21
CA GLU A 53 -28.64 -6.97 27.63
C GLU A 53 -27.42 -6.11 28.01
N LYS A 54 -27.74 -4.86 28.36
CA LYS A 54 -27.03 -4.13 29.42
C LYS A 54 -27.92 -4.10 30.67
N PRO A 55 -27.33 -4.10 31.88
CA PRO A 55 -28.08 -4.14 33.12
C PRO A 55 -28.79 -2.81 33.39
N MET A 56 -29.93 -2.97 34.05
CA MET A 56 -30.91 -2.01 34.51
C MET A 56 -30.31 -0.89 35.39
N GLU A 57 -30.61 0.37 35.07
CA GLU A 57 -30.76 1.46 36.04
C GLU A 57 -31.90 2.39 35.59
N THR A 58 -32.72 2.77 36.55
CA THR A 58 -34.06 3.36 36.46
C THR A 58 -34.05 4.88 36.23
N GLY A 59 -35.00 5.41 35.43
CA GLY A 59 -35.36 6.83 35.50
C GLY A 59 -36.10 7.42 34.30
N ALA A 60 -37.44 7.39 34.38
CA ALA A 60 -38.46 8.30 33.82
C ALA A 60 -38.45 8.79 32.34
N LYS A 61 -39.63 8.60 31.73
CA LYS A 61 -40.14 8.96 30.40
C LYS A 61 -40.04 10.45 30.01
N GLU A 62 -39.91 10.71 28.71
CA GLU A 62 -40.91 11.48 27.93
C GLU A 62 -40.77 11.25 26.41
N ASP A 63 -41.93 11.19 25.75
CA ASP A 63 -42.20 10.80 24.35
C ASP A 63 -41.85 11.87 23.30
N LEU A 64 -41.58 11.42 22.06
CA LEU A 64 -41.84 12.04 20.74
C LEU A 64 -41.21 11.09 19.70
N GLY A 65 -41.93 10.31 18.88
CA GLY A 65 -42.80 10.73 17.78
C GLY A 65 -42.28 10.11 16.46
N SER A 66 -43.12 9.33 15.77
CA SER A 66 -42.98 8.70 14.43
C SER A 66 -41.88 7.64 14.22
N ALA A 67 -42.25 6.37 14.39
CA ALA A 67 -41.53 5.21 13.87
C ALA A 67 -41.98 4.90 12.42
N GLU A 68 -41.14 5.21 11.44
CA GLU A 68 -41.17 4.54 10.15
C GLU A 68 -40.63 3.11 10.32
N LYS A 69 -41.46 2.13 9.93
CA LYS A 69 -41.16 0.71 10.01
C LYS A 69 -39.94 0.37 9.15
N THR A 70 -38.84 0.03 9.81
CA THR A 70 -37.73 -0.71 9.20
C THR A 70 -38.27 -2.07 8.72
N PRO A 71 -37.94 -2.56 7.51
CA PRO A 71 -38.35 -3.89 7.09
C PRO A 71 -37.60 -4.91 7.96
N ALA A 72 -38.33 -5.54 8.87
CA ALA A 72 -37.81 -6.63 9.69
C ALA A 72 -37.43 -7.79 8.78
N CYS A 73 -36.16 -8.21 8.85
CA CYS A 73 -35.69 -9.44 8.24
C CYS A 73 -36.41 -10.62 8.92
N THR A 74 -37.19 -11.38 8.16
CA THR A 74 -38.00 -12.52 8.61
C THR A 74 -37.18 -13.80 8.76
N CYS A 75 -35.97 -13.74 9.31
CA CYS A 75 -35.18 -14.92 9.65
C CYS A 75 -35.43 -15.33 11.12
N ASN A 76 -36.51 -16.08 11.35
CA ASN A 76 -36.70 -16.84 12.59
C ASN A 76 -35.51 -17.79 12.79
N ASN A 77 -34.67 -17.57 13.80
CA ASN A 77 -33.79 -18.51 14.53
C ASN A 77 -33.50 -19.88 13.88
N LYS A 78 -33.09 -19.90 12.61
CA LYS A 78 -32.53 -21.05 11.92
C LYS A 78 -31.09 -20.68 11.58
N PRO A 79 -30.10 -21.56 11.86
CA PRO A 79 -28.74 -21.32 11.41
C PRO A 79 -28.77 -21.14 9.89
N CYS A 80 -28.14 -20.09 9.38
CA CYS A 80 -28.08 -19.81 7.96
C CYS A 80 -27.42 -21.01 7.25
N SER A 81 -28.23 -21.92 6.69
CA SER A 81 -27.74 -23.12 6.02
C SER A 81 -27.43 -22.77 4.57
N CYS A 82 -26.35 -22.04 4.35
CA CYS A 82 -25.67 -22.09 3.06
C CYS A 82 -25.04 -23.49 2.96
N GLN A 83 -25.83 -24.52 2.59
CA GLN A 83 -25.29 -25.85 2.37
C GLN A 83 -24.32 -25.77 1.20
N LYS A 84 -23.03 -26.02 1.46
CA LYS A 84 -22.01 -26.14 0.42
C LYS A 84 -22.41 -27.33 -0.45
N ALA A 85 -22.66 -27.08 -1.73
CA ALA A 85 -22.94 -28.15 -2.67
C ALA A 85 -21.69 -29.03 -2.78
N ASP A 86 -21.88 -30.35 -2.70
CA ASP A 86 -20.81 -31.31 -2.90
C ASP A 86 -20.57 -31.46 -4.41
N ILE A 87 -19.62 -30.71 -4.94
CA ILE A 87 -19.31 -30.66 -6.37
C ILE A 87 -18.01 -31.40 -6.63
N ASN A 88 -18.06 -32.36 -7.54
CA ASN A 88 -16.86 -33.04 -8.01
C ASN A 88 -16.13 -32.18 -9.07
N TYR A 89 -14.97 -31.63 -8.70
CA TYR A 89 -14.15 -30.77 -9.55
C TYR A 89 -13.21 -31.52 -10.50
N ALA A 90 -13.08 -32.85 -10.39
CA ALA A 90 -12.13 -33.65 -11.16
C ALA A 90 -12.36 -33.63 -12.68
N PHE A 91 -13.55 -33.23 -13.12
CA PHE A 91 -13.93 -33.17 -14.54
C PHE A 91 -14.40 -31.78 -15.00
N LEU A 92 -14.33 -30.80 -14.11
CA LEU A 92 -14.77 -29.43 -14.37
C LEU A 92 -13.57 -28.55 -14.69
N HIS A 93 -13.76 -27.58 -15.57
CA HIS A 93 -12.76 -26.63 -16.02
C HIS A 93 -13.26 -25.19 -15.81
N SER A 94 -12.40 -24.20 -16.04
CA SER A 94 -12.78 -22.79 -15.94
C SER A 94 -13.92 -22.40 -16.88
N THR A 95 -14.11 -23.11 -17.99
CA THR A 95 -15.21 -22.92 -18.95
C THR A 95 -16.57 -23.33 -18.41
N ASP A 96 -16.62 -24.12 -17.34
CA ASP A 96 -17.86 -24.56 -16.69
C ASP A 96 -18.32 -23.56 -15.60
N LEU A 97 -17.50 -22.56 -15.31
CA LEU A 97 -17.83 -21.44 -14.42
C LEU A 97 -18.56 -20.34 -15.17
N LEU A 98 -19.08 -19.34 -14.45
CA LEU A 98 -19.65 -18.14 -15.06
C LEU A 98 -18.63 -17.51 -16.03
N PRO A 99 -19.03 -17.16 -17.27
CA PRO A 99 -20.39 -16.88 -17.72
C PRO A 99 -21.18 -18.06 -18.35
N ALA A 100 -20.79 -19.32 -18.16
CA ALA A 100 -21.55 -20.46 -18.67
C ALA A 100 -22.99 -20.53 -18.09
N CYS A 101 -23.97 -20.95 -18.90
CA CYS A 101 -25.40 -20.86 -18.58
C CYS A 101 -25.82 -21.56 -17.26
N ASN A 102 -25.14 -22.65 -16.88
CA ASN A 102 -25.43 -23.40 -15.64
C ASN A 102 -24.26 -23.32 -14.64
N GLY A 103 -23.34 -22.36 -14.82
CA GLY A 103 -22.10 -22.26 -14.05
C GLY A 103 -22.24 -21.62 -12.67
N GLU A 104 -23.41 -21.11 -12.29
CA GLU A 104 -23.59 -20.30 -11.07
C GLU A 104 -23.26 -21.07 -9.78
N ILE A 105 -23.89 -22.24 -9.56
CA ILE A 105 -23.69 -23.06 -8.37
C ILE A 105 -22.23 -23.55 -8.29
N THR A 106 -21.68 -23.96 -9.43
CA THR A 106 -20.28 -24.39 -9.56
C THR A 106 -19.31 -23.26 -9.20
N THR A 107 -19.56 -22.06 -9.72
CA THR A 107 -18.75 -20.86 -9.45
C THR A 107 -18.77 -20.49 -7.98
N LEU A 108 -19.95 -20.40 -7.37
CA LEU A 108 -20.07 -20.04 -5.96
C LEU A 108 -19.37 -21.06 -5.06
N SER A 109 -19.56 -22.36 -5.32
CA SER A 109 -18.93 -23.41 -4.53
C SER A 109 -17.40 -23.41 -4.69
N PHE A 110 -16.91 -23.24 -5.92
CA PHE A 110 -15.47 -23.18 -6.19
C PHE A 110 -14.82 -21.97 -5.51
N LEU A 111 -15.44 -20.78 -5.59
CA LEU A 111 -14.96 -19.59 -4.90
C LEU A 111 -15.00 -19.75 -3.38
N GLN A 112 -16.00 -20.46 -2.84
CA GLN A 112 -16.06 -20.79 -1.41
C GLN A 112 -14.88 -21.69 -1.01
N ASP A 113 -14.52 -22.69 -1.82
CA ASP A 113 -13.34 -23.53 -1.57
C ASP A 113 -12.02 -22.75 -1.61
N VAL A 114 -11.88 -21.83 -2.57
CA VAL A 114 -10.75 -20.90 -2.61
C VAL A 114 -10.70 -20.05 -1.34
N MET A 115 -11.84 -19.50 -0.91
CA MET A 115 -11.92 -18.72 0.32
C MET A 115 -11.56 -19.53 1.57
N ASP A 116 -11.99 -20.78 1.65
CA ASP A 116 -11.65 -21.69 2.75
C ASP A 116 -10.12 -21.91 2.82
N ILE A 117 -9.45 -22.06 1.67
CA ILE A 117 -7.97 -22.13 1.59
C ILE A 117 -7.33 -20.84 2.11
N LEU A 118 -7.81 -19.69 1.67
CA LEU A 118 -7.26 -18.38 2.06
C LEU A 118 -7.44 -18.13 3.57
N LEU A 119 -8.62 -18.46 4.13
CA LEU A 119 -8.90 -18.30 5.56
C LEU A 119 -8.00 -19.20 6.41
N GLN A 120 -7.79 -20.46 5.99
CA GLN A 120 -6.85 -21.35 6.66
C GLN A 120 -5.42 -20.77 6.67
N TYR A 121 -4.98 -20.20 5.55
CA TYR A 121 -3.68 -19.54 5.46
C TYR A 121 -3.57 -18.32 6.38
N VAL A 122 -4.62 -17.48 6.42
CA VAL A 122 -4.69 -16.31 7.32
C VAL A 122 -4.58 -16.75 8.78
N VAL A 123 -5.38 -17.74 9.20
CA VAL A 123 -5.37 -18.24 10.59
C VAL A 123 -3.99 -18.77 10.98
N LYS A 124 -3.32 -19.53 10.09
CA LYS A 124 -1.97 -20.07 10.29
C LYS A 124 -0.89 -18.98 10.29
N SER A 125 -1.07 -17.90 9.53
CA SER A 125 -0.09 -16.80 9.47
C SER A 125 0.07 -16.08 10.81
N PHE A 126 -0.96 -16.10 11.67
CA PHE A 126 -0.91 -15.57 13.02
C PHE A 126 -0.53 -16.60 14.09
N ASP A 127 -0.31 -17.87 13.73
CA ASP A 127 0.16 -18.91 14.66
C ASP A 127 1.69 -18.91 14.74
N ARG A 128 2.22 -18.82 15.96
CA ARG A 128 3.66 -18.81 16.23
C ARG A 128 4.32 -20.16 15.98
N SER A 129 3.57 -21.25 16.01
CA SER A 129 4.09 -22.59 15.70
C SER A 129 4.40 -22.77 14.21
N THR A 130 3.82 -21.93 13.36
CA THR A 130 3.94 -22.04 11.91
C THR A 130 5.23 -21.40 11.41
N LYS A 131 5.98 -22.12 10.56
CA LYS A 131 7.17 -21.58 9.89
C LYS A 131 6.83 -20.32 9.08
N VAL A 132 7.64 -19.27 9.23
CA VAL A 132 7.54 -18.02 8.46
C VAL A 132 7.64 -18.29 6.95
N ILE A 133 8.60 -19.13 6.58
CA ILE A 133 8.80 -19.64 5.23
C ILE A 133 9.23 -21.11 5.35
N ASP A 134 8.73 -21.97 4.46
CA ASP A 134 9.34 -23.27 4.19
C ASP A 134 10.29 -23.04 3.01
N PHE A 135 11.57 -22.81 3.32
CA PHE A 135 12.55 -22.37 2.32
C PHE A 135 12.97 -23.55 1.43
N HIS A 136 12.99 -23.30 0.13
CA HIS A 136 13.48 -24.20 -0.91
C HIS A 136 14.28 -23.37 -1.92
N TYR A 137 15.30 -23.97 -2.52
CA TYR A 137 16.02 -23.36 -3.63
C TYR A 137 15.13 -23.33 -4.89
N PRO A 138 15.35 -22.37 -5.82
CA PRO A 138 14.55 -22.27 -7.03
C PRO A 138 14.47 -23.57 -7.84
N ASN A 139 15.58 -24.31 -7.95
CA ASN A 139 15.65 -25.57 -8.68
C ASN A 139 14.85 -26.69 -8.01
N GLU A 140 14.75 -26.70 -6.67
CA GLU A 140 13.99 -27.70 -5.92
C GLU A 140 12.49 -27.51 -6.18
N LEU A 141 11.99 -26.27 -6.07
CA LEU A 141 10.59 -25.97 -6.35
C LEU A 141 10.22 -26.24 -7.82
N LEU A 142 11.10 -25.88 -8.77
CA LEU A 142 10.87 -26.14 -10.20
C LEU A 142 10.80 -27.63 -10.55
N GLN A 143 11.46 -28.49 -9.77
CA GLN A 143 11.43 -29.94 -9.98
C GLN A 143 10.24 -30.61 -9.27
N GLU A 144 9.84 -30.11 -8.10
CA GLU A 144 8.80 -30.72 -7.26
C GLU A 144 7.38 -30.49 -7.81
N TYR A 145 7.17 -29.41 -8.56
CA TYR A 145 5.86 -29.05 -9.11
C TYR A 145 5.94 -28.62 -10.57
N ASN A 146 4.90 -28.90 -11.34
CA ASN A 146 4.78 -28.40 -12.70
C ASN A 146 4.33 -26.94 -12.70
N TRP A 147 5.28 -26.01 -12.81
CA TRP A 147 5.02 -24.57 -12.93
C TRP A 147 4.89 -24.10 -14.38
N GLU A 148 5.05 -25.00 -15.35
CA GLU A 148 4.96 -24.69 -16.76
C GLU A 148 3.51 -24.51 -17.19
N LEU A 149 3.29 -23.56 -18.10
CA LEU A 149 1.98 -23.34 -18.71
C LEU A 149 1.77 -24.34 -19.84
N ALA A 150 0.58 -24.92 -19.93
CA ALA A 150 0.19 -25.86 -20.97
C ALA A 150 -1.01 -25.33 -21.78
N ASP A 151 -1.14 -25.79 -23.03
CA ASP A 151 -2.28 -25.44 -23.89
C ASP A 151 -3.59 -26.09 -23.43
N GLN A 152 -3.50 -27.24 -22.75
CA GLN A 152 -4.67 -27.93 -22.21
C GLN A 152 -5.04 -27.36 -20.84
N PRO A 153 -6.33 -27.07 -20.59
CA PRO A 153 -6.75 -26.55 -19.31
C PRO A 153 -6.59 -27.60 -18.22
N GLN A 154 -6.18 -27.15 -17.03
CA GLN A 154 -6.26 -27.97 -15.83
C GLN A 154 -7.69 -27.98 -15.30
N THR A 155 -8.02 -29.04 -14.58
CA THR A 155 -9.29 -29.19 -13.87
C THR A 155 -9.36 -28.20 -12.71
N LEU A 156 -10.58 -27.90 -12.25
CA LEU A 156 -10.79 -27.04 -11.08
C LEU A 156 -10.16 -27.63 -9.81
N GLU A 157 -10.09 -28.96 -9.69
CA GLU A 157 -9.43 -29.64 -8.57
C GLU A 157 -7.91 -29.37 -8.55
N GLU A 158 -7.25 -29.46 -9.71
CA GLU A 158 -5.84 -29.13 -9.87
C GLU A 158 -5.57 -27.65 -9.58
N ILE A 159 -6.49 -26.75 -9.97
CA ILE A 159 -6.37 -25.32 -9.63
C ILE A 159 -6.42 -25.11 -8.11
N LEU A 160 -7.33 -25.78 -7.38
CA LEU A 160 -7.39 -25.69 -5.92
C LEU A 160 -6.10 -26.25 -5.28
N LEU A 161 -5.55 -27.33 -5.82
CA LEU A 161 -4.26 -27.87 -5.38
C LEU A 161 -3.14 -26.85 -5.59
N ASN A 162 -3.09 -26.21 -6.76
CA ASN A 162 -2.12 -25.16 -7.07
C ASN A 162 -2.24 -23.98 -6.09
N CYS A 163 -3.46 -23.53 -5.76
CA CYS A 163 -3.67 -22.48 -4.75
C CYS A 163 -3.07 -22.86 -3.38
N ARG A 164 -3.30 -24.10 -2.92
CA ARG A 164 -2.73 -24.58 -1.64
C ARG A 164 -1.20 -24.65 -1.70
N THR A 165 -0.65 -25.15 -2.80
CA THR A 165 0.79 -25.26 -3.04
C THR A 165 1.45 -23.88 -3.06
N THR A 166 0.90 -22.91 -3.81
CA THR A 166 1.40 -21.53 -3.84
C THR A 166 1.49 -20.94 -2.43
N LEU A 167 0.44 -21.09 -1.62
CA LEU A 167 0.41 -20.54 -0.26
C LEU A 167 1.29 -21.32 0.73
N LYS A 168 1.53 -22.62 0.52
CA LYS A 168 2.44 -23.44 1.33
C LYS A 168 3.86 -22.88 1.29
N TYR A 169 4.33 -22.52 0.09
CA TYR A 169 5.69 -22.03 -0.15
C TYR A 169 5.80 -20.50 -0.12
N ALA A 170 4.68 -19.78 -0.06
CA ALA A 170 4.68 -18.33 0.12
C ALA A 170 5.27 -17.94 1.49
N ILE A 171 5.99 -16.81 1.50
CA ILE A 171 6.41 -16.16 2.75
C ILE A 171 5.16 -15.63 3.46
N LYS A 172 5.01 -15.99 4.74
CA LYS A 172 3.92 -15.52 5.59
C LYS A 172 4.21 -14.11 6.09
N THR A 173 4.00 -13.16 5.19
CA THR A 173 4.13 -11.70 5.35
C THR A 173 3.37 -11.11 6.54
N GLY A 174 2.23 -11.71 6.91
CA GLY A 174 1.46 -11.33 8.11
C GLY A 174 1.96 -11.94 9.43
N ASN A 175 2.93 -12.84 9.39
CA ASN A 175 3.53 -13.38 10.61
C ASN A 175 4.27 -12.25 11.34
N ARG A 176 4.18 -12.21 12.67
CA ARG A 176 4.83 -11.18 13.50
C ARG A 176 6.35 -11.09 13.27
N HIS A 177 6.98 -12.13 12.75
CA HIS A 177 8.40 -12.17 12.44
C HIS A 177 8.73 -11.79 10.97
N ALA A 178 7.72 -11.55 10.14
CA ALA A 178 7.87 -11.10 8.75
C ALA A 178 7.67 -9.57 8.66
N GLU A 179 8.45 -8.93 7.79
CA GLU A 179 8.61 -7.46 7.79
C GLU A 179 7.63 -6.70 6.88
N ILE A 180 6.78 -7.36 6.08
CA ILE A 180 5.97 -6.72 5.03
C ILE A 180 4.63 -7.43 4.94
N LEU A 181 3.50 -6.71 4.87
CA LEU A 181 2.15 -7.27 4.65
C LEU A 181 1.76 -7.16 3.16
N LEU A 182 1.27 -8.25 2.55
CA LEU A 182 0.69 -8.27 1.20
C LEU A 182 -0.77 -8.73 1.28
N SER A 183 -1.68 -7.98 0.67
CA SER A 183 -3.03 -8.48 0.35
C SER A 183 -3.54 -7.76 -0.89
N GLY A 184 -4.02 -8.50 -1.88
CA GLY A 184 -4.64 -7.93 -3.07
C GLY A 184 -6.10 -8.34 -3.12
N ILE A 185 -7.02 -7.37 -3.14
CA ILE A 185 -8.37 -7.55 -3.71
C ILE A 185 -8.79 -6.22 -4.34
N ALA A 186 -9.39 -6.34 -5.54
CA ALA A 186 -10.01 -5.33 -6.41
C ALA A 186 -9.05 -4.49 -7.29
N TYR A 187 -8.98 -4.88 -8.56
CA TYR A 187 -8.43 -4.05 -9.65
C TYR A 187 -9.59 -3.27 -10.28
N TYR A 188 -9.68 -1.97 -9.96
CA TYR A 188 -10.48 -1.04 -10.74
C TYR A 188 -9.53 -0.03 -11.39
N PRO A 189 -9.57 0.14 -12.72
CA PRO A 189 -8.81 1.18 -13.38
C PRO A 189 -9.34 2.56 -12.93
N VAL A 190 -8.56 3.27 -12.12
CA VAL A 190 -8.87 4.64 -11.68
C VAL A 190 -8.24 5.61 -12.69
N PHE A 191 -8.93 5.84 -13.82
CA PHE A 191 -8.47 6.81 -14.83
C PHE A 191 -9.44 7.98 -14.99
N THR A 192 -10.75 7.72 -14.93
CA THR A 192 -11.78 8.76 -15.07
C THR A 192 -12.87 8.62 -14.02
N TYR A 193 -13.53 9.74 -13.72
CA TYR A 193 -14.68 9.77 -12.80
C TYR A 193 -15.85 8.93 -13.31
N GLU A 194 -16.02 8.80 -14.64
CA GLU A 194 -17.14 8.07 -15.25
C GLU A 194 -17.13 6.57 -14.89
N ILE A 195 -15.95 5.96 -14.85
CA ILE A 195 -15.80 4.51 -14.57
C ILE A 195 -15.45 4.22 -13.10
N ALA A 196 -15.01 5.22 -12.33
CA ALA A 196 -14.54 5.06 -10.95
C ALA A 196 -14.94 6.24 -10.02
N PRO A 197 -16.21 6.68 -9.99
CA PRO A 197 -16.61 7.94 -9.34
C PRO A 197 -16.31 7.97 -7.85
N VAL A 198 -16.56 6.85 -7.15
CA VAL A 198 -16.30 6.73 -5.71
C VAL A 198 -14.79 6.76 -5.42
N PHE A 199 -13.99 6.04 -6.19
CA PHE A 199 -12.54 5.94 -5.95
C PHE A 199 -11.82 7.26 -6.24
N VAL A 200 -12.24 8.00 -7.27
CA VAL A 200 -11.72 9.34 -7.56
C VAL A 200 -11.99 10.30 -6.40
N LEU A 201 -13.19 10.27 -5.82
CA LEU A 201 -13.53 11.11 -4.65
C LEU A 201 -12.77 10.68 -3.38
N LEU A 202 -12.63 9.38 -3.14
CA LEU A 202 -11.87 8.86 -2.00
C LEU A 202 -10.39 9.21 -2.08
N GLU A 203 -9.79 9.11 -3.27
CA GLU A 203 -8.42 9.55 -3.53
C GLU A 203 -8.27 11.04 -3.21
N TYR A 204 -9.15 11.89 -3.76
CA TYR A 204 -9.12 13.33 -3.51
C TYR A 204 -9.18 13.67 -2.01
N VAL A 205 -10.14 13.09 -1.29
CA VAL A 205 -10.32 13.33 0.16
C VAL A 205 -9.11 12.83 0.95
N THR A 206 -8.57 11.67 0.60
CA THR A 206 -7.43 11.06 1.28
C THR A 206 -6.16 11.87 1.07
N LEU A 207 -5.85 12.27 -0.17
CA LEU A 207 -4.68 13.08 -0.50
C LEU A 207 -4.76 14.45 0.18
N ARG A 208 -5.95 15.10 0.17
CA ARG A 208 -6.17 16.35 0.92
C ARG A 208 -5.85 16.18 2.39
N LYS A 209 -6.30 15.07 3.01
CA LYS A 209 -6.01 14.78 4.42
C LYS A 209 -4.52 14.55 4.68
N MET A 210 -3.81 13.88 3.78
CA MET A 210 -2.36 13.69 3.89
C MET A 210 -1.61 15.02 3.80
N ARG A 211 -2.04 15.94 2.93
CA ARG A 211 -1.48 17.31 2.84
C ARG A 211 -1.72 18.14 4.11
N GLU A 212 -2.90 18.02 4.72
CA GLU A 212 -3.16 18.63 6.04
C GLU A 212 -2.19 18.10 7.10
N MET A 213 -1.90 16.78 7.10
CA MET A 213 -0.97 16.16 8.05
C MET A 213 0.49 16.58 7.85
N ILE A 214 0.89 16.87 6.62
CA ILE A 214 2.19 17.50 6.30
C ILE A 214 2.26 18.92 6.87
N GLY A 215 1.12 19.60 7.02
CA GLY A 215 1.03 20.97 7.49
C GLY A 215 0.81 22.00 6.39
N TRP A 216 0.35 21.58 5.21
CA TRP A 216 -0.06 22.52 4.16
C TRP A 216 -1.45 23.11 4.46
N PRO A 217 -1.61 24.45 4.45
CA PRO A 217 -2.85 25.10 4.84
C PRO A 217 -4.06 24.58 4.06
N GLY A 218 -5.14 24.22 4.77
CA GLY A 218 -6.37 23.71 4.17
C GLY A 218 -6.25 22.37 3.43
N GLY A 219 -5.08 21.72 3.47
CA GLY A 219 -4.77 20.61 2.58
C GLY A 219 -4.70 21.02 1.11
N CYS A 220 -4.45 22.30 0.82
CA CYS A 220 -4.22 22.82 -0.53
C CYS A 220 -2.99 22.16 -1.17
N GLY A 221 -2.98 22.15 -2.49
CA GLY A 221 -2.00 21.44 -3.32
C GLY A 221 -2.61 20.25 -4.04
N ASP A 222 -1.73 19.43 -4.59
CA ASP A 222 -2.03 18.37 -5.53
C ASP A 222 -1.42 17.03 -5.09
N GLY A 223 -1.69 15.95 -5.80
CA GLY A 223 -1.08 14.66 -5.55
C GLY A 223 -1.74 13.51 -6.29
N ILE A 224 -1.07 12.36 -6.27
CA ILE A 224 -1.49 11.13 -6.93
C ILE A 224 -0.98 9.91 -6.17
N PHE A 225 -1.73 8.82 -6.18
CA PHE A 225 -1.18 7.51 -5.81
C PHE A 225 -0.37 6.92 -6.98
N SER A 226 0.80 6.37 -6.68
CA SER A 226 1.68 5.77 -7.69
C SER A 226 1.99 4.31 -7.34
N PRO A 227 2.42 3.49 -8.33
CA PRO A 227 2.79 2.09 -8.11
C PRO A 227 4.15 1.96 -7.41
N GLY A 228 4.22 2.42 -6.15
CA GLY A 228 5.39 2.41 -5.29
C GLY A 228 6.12 3.75 -5.18
N GLY A 229 6.85 3.91 -4.08
CA GLY A 229 7.56 5.16 -3.73
C GLY A 229 8.71 5.50 -4.68
N ALA A 230 9.27 4.50 -5.37
CA ALA A 230 10.27 4.74 -6.39
C ALA A 230 9.72 5.58 -7.56
N ILE A 231 8.47 5.31 -7.97
CA ILE A 231 7.78 6.10 -9.00
C ILE A 231 7.35 7.45 -8.44
N SER A 232 6.90 7.54 -7.18
CA SER A 232 6.63 8.83 -6.53
C SER A 232 7.86 9.75 -6.55
N ASN A 233 9.04 9.22 -6.22
CA ASN A 233 10.31 9.96 -6.26
C ASN A 233 10.69 10.37 -7.70
N MET A 234 10.42 9.52 -8.69
CA MET A 234 10.63 9.85 -10.11
C MET A 234 9.69 10.96 -10.58
N TYR A 235 8.41 10.91 -10.21
CA TYR A 235 7.45 11.99 -10.49
C TYR A 235 7.84 13.30 -9.82
N ALA A 236 8.33 13.27 -8.58
CA ALA A 236 8.85 14.47 -7.93
C ALA A 236 10.01 15.10 -8.73
N MET A 237 10.93 14.29 -9.24
CA MET A 237 12.03 14.75 -10.09
C MET A 237 11.54 15.27 -11.45
N LEU A 238 10.58 14.59 -12.08
CA LEU A 238 9.94 15.01 -13.31
C LEU A 238 9.28 16.39 -13.17
N ILE A 239 8.50 16.59 -12.10
CA ILE A 239 7.82 17.84 -11.80
C ILE A 239 8.83 18.96 -11.51
N ALA A 240 9.87 18.70 -10.71
CA ALA A 240 10.92 19.67 -10.45
C ALA A 240 11.63 20.12 -11.75
N ARG A 241 11.89 19.17 -12.66
CA ARG A 241 12.44 19.48 -13.98
C ARG A 241 11.49 20.31 -14.81
N PHE A 242 10.23 19.90 -14.94
CA PHE A 242 9.23 20.62 -15.73
C PHE A 242 8.99 22.04 -15.22
N LYS A 243 8.97 22.22 -13.89
CA LYS A 243 8.83 23.55 -13.27
C LYS A 243 9.97 24.50 -13.66
N MET A 244 11.18 23.97 -13.81
CA MET A 244 12.36 24.76 -14.16
C MET A 244 12.57 24.90 -15.67
N PHE A 245 12.28 23.85 -16.43
CA PHE A 245 12.49 23.75 -17.88
C PHE A 245 11.32 23.00 -18.55
N PRO A 246 10.14 23.65 -18.71
CA PRO A 246 8.97 23.02 -19.31
C PRO A 246 9.21 22.59 -20.77
N GLU A 247 10.13 23.24 -21.47
CA GLU A 247 10.49 22.95 -22.86
C GLU A 247 11.10 21.56 -23.06
N VAL A 248 11.65 20.94 -22.00
CA VAL A 248 12.18 19.56 -22.06
C VAL A 248 11.10 18.57 -22.48
N LYS A 249 9.83 18.85 -22.15
CA LYS A 249 8.70 18.01 -22.52
C LYS A 249 8.62 17.78 -24.04
N GLU A 250 8.87 18.82 -24.82
CA GLU A 250 8.78 18.76 -26.30
C GLU A 250 10.14 18.63 -26.97
N LYS A 251 11.17 19.29 -26.41
CA LYS A 251 12.51 19.40 -27.03
C LYS A 251 13.53 18.39 -26.48
N GLY A 252 13.17 17.66 -25.43
CA GLY A 252 14.05 16.69 -24.77
C GLY A 252 15.17 17.32 -23.92
N MET A 253 15.93 16.47 -23.23
CA MET A 253 17.00 16.89 -22.30
C MET A 253 18.17 17.61 -22.98
N ALA A 254 18.39 17.37 -24.28
CA ALA A 254 19.47 18.02 -25.04
C ALA A 254 19.25 19.53 -25.24
N ALA A 255 18.03 20.02 -25.04
CA ALA A 255 17.69 21.44 -25.21
C ALA A 255 18.09 22.32 -24.01
N ILE A 256 18.60 21.73 -22.93
CA ILE A 256 18.89 22.44 -21.68
C ILE A 256 20.30 22.14 -21.17
N PRO A 257 20.86 22.99 -20.27
CA PRO A 257 22.12 22.68 -19.60
C PRO A 257 22.02 21.42 -18.73
N ARG A 258 23.18 20.90 -18.33
CA ARG A 258 23.23 19.74 -17.42
C ARG A 258 22.59 20.08 -16.08
N LEU A 259 21.47 19.41 -15.80
CA LEU A 259 20.80 19.45 -14.49
C LEU A 259 21.56 18.63 -13.45
N VAL A 260 21.47 19.04 -12.19
CA VAL A 260 22.04 18.31 -11.05
C VAL A 260 21.04 18.19 -9.92
N ALA A 261 20.83 16.97 -9.45
CA ALA A 261 20.08 16.64 -8.25
C ALA A 261 21.01 16.28 -7.10
N PHE A 262 20.60 16.55 -5.87
CA PHE A 262 21.36 16.25 -4.65
C PHE A 262 20.54 15.33 -3.76
N THR A 263 21.20 14.34 -3.16
CA THR A 263 20.54 13.40 -2.24
C THR A 263 21.54 12.86 -1.23
N SER A 264 21.07 12.36 -0.09
CA SER A 264 21.92 11.70 0.92
C SER A 264 22.67 10.50 0.32
N GLU A 265 23.90 10.22 0.76
CA GLU A 265 24.57 8.96 0.44
C GLU A 265 23.86 7.71 0.99
N HIS A 266 22.98 7.89 1.97
CA HIS A 266 22.09 6.86 2.53
C HIS A 266 20.64 6.96 2.03
N SER A 267 20.38 7.79 1.01
CA SER A 267 19.05 7.90 0.40
C SER A 267 18.67 6.62 -0.37
N HIS A 268 17.38 6.49 -0.67
CA HIS A 268 16.90 5.36 -1.45
C HIS A 268 17.46 5.40 -2.89
N PHE A 269 17.88 4.24 -3.40
CA PHE A 269 18.49 4.12 -4.73
C PHE A 269 17.58 4.61 -5.88
N SER A 270 16.27 4.75 -5.64
CA SER A 270 15.32 5.23 -6.64
C SER A 270 15.64 6.62 -7.18
N VAL A 271 16.32 7.49 -6.42
CA VAL A 271 16.70 8.82 -6.91
C VAL A 271 17.65 8.70 -8.10
N LYS A 272 18.67 7.83 -7.99
CA LYS A 272 19.58 7.53 -9.10
C LYS A 272 18.90 6.81 -10.25
N LYS A 273 18.02 5.83 -9.97
CA LYS A 273 17.25 5.13 -11.01
C LYS A 273 16.32 6.09 -11.76
N GLY A 274 15.64 6.99 -11.05
CA GLY A 274 14.78 8.02 -11.64
C GLY A 274 15.56 8.96 -12.55
N ALA A 275 16.72 9.45 -12.09
CA ALA A 275 17.59 10.30 -12.93
C ALA A 275 18.08 9.58 -14.20
N ALA A 276 18.41 8.30 -14.11
CA ALA A 276 18.78 7.49 -15.27
C ALA A 276 17.60 7.36 -16.25
N ALA A 277 16.41 6.99 -15.76
CA ALA A 277 15.21 6.81 -16.57
C ALA A 277 14.73 8.11 -17.23
N LEU A 278 14.88 9.26 -16.55
CA LEU A 278 14.47 10.57 -17.07
C LEU A 278 15.49 11.22 -18.01
N GLY A 279 16.60 10.53 -18.34
CA GLY A 279 17.65 11.06 -19.22
C GLY A 279 18.54 12.14 -18.59
N ILE A 280 18.53 12.28 -17.26
CA ILE A 280 19.39 13.22 -16.51
C ILE A 280 20.78 12.62 -16.26
N GLY A 281 20.84 11.29 -16.13
CA GLY A 281 22.06 10.52 -15.89
C GLY A 281 22.43 10.41 -14.41
N THR A 282 23.03 9.28 -14.02
CA THR A 282 23.40 8.99 -12.62
C THR A 282 24.51 9.89 -12.09
N ASP A 283 25.41 10.33 -12.97
CA ASP A 283 26.50 11.25 -12.61
C ASP A 283 26.00 12.65 -12.25
N SER A 284 24.79 12.98 -12.67
CA SER A 284 24.09 14.21 -12.33
C SER A 284 23.34 14.11 -10.99
N VAL A 285 23.44 12.98 -10.29
CA VAL A 285 22.94 12.81 -8.92
C VAL A 285 24.12 12.82 -7.95
N ILE A 286 24.35 13.98 -7.35
CA ILE A 286 25.45 14.19 -6.40
C ILE A 286 25.02 13.71 -5.02
N LEU A 287 25.80 12.77 -4.47
CA LEU A 287 25.63 12.28 -3.11
C LEU A 287 26.22 13.28 -2.12
N ILE A 288 25.44 13.62 -1.10
CA ILE A 288 25.80 14.49 0.00
C ILE A 288 26.25 13.63 1.19
N ARG A 289 27.35 14.05 1.82
CA ARG A 289 27.90 13.37 2.99
C ARG A 289 26.92 13.39 4.16
N CYS A 290 26.92 12.30 4.91
CA CYS A 290 26.17 12.18 6.14
C CYS A 290 27.06 12.23 7.38
N ASP A 291 26.45 12.63 8.50
CA ASP A 291 27.05 12.49 9.82
C ASP A 291 27.03 11.02 10.29
N GLU A 292 27.62 10.75 11.45
CA GLU A 292 27.67 9.40 12.05
C GLU A 292 26.28 8.81 12.34
N ARG A 293 25.23 9.63 12.34
CA ARG A 293 23.84 9.23 12.54
C ARG A 293 23.10 9.02 11.22
N GLY A 294 23.81 9.07 10.09
CA GLY A 294 23.29 8.88 8.74
C GLY A 294 22.45 10.03 8.21
N LYS A 295 22.63 11.25 8.74
CA LYS A 295 21.89 12.44 8.31
C LYS A 295 22.74 13.34 7.42
N ILE A 296 22.16 13.94 6.38
CA ILE A 296 22.84 14.95 5.56
C ILE A 296 23.50 16.03 6.43
N ILE A 297 24.75 16.34 6.10
CA ILE A 297 25.49 17.49 6.62
C ILE A 297 25.12 18.72 5.75
N PRO A 298 24.37 19.73 6.27
CA PRO A 298 23.90 20.84 5.44
C PRO A 298 25.01 21.68 4.81
N SER A 299 26.14 21.83 5.48
CA SER A 299 27.31 22.54 4.92
C SER A 299 27.91 21.81 3.71
N ASP A 300 27.86 20.47 3.69
CA ASP A 300 28.28 19.69 2.53
C ASP A 300 27.32 19.91 1.35
N LEU A 301 26.00 19.90 1.61
CA LEU A 301 24.99 20.21 0.60
C LEU A 301 25.24 21.58 -0.04
N GLU A 302 25.40 22.62 0.76
CA GLU A 302 25.63 23.99 0.25
C GLU A 302 26.94 24.08 -0.56
N ARG A 303 28.03 23.47 -0.06
CA ARG A 303 29.30 23.39 -0.79
C ARG A 303 29.13 22.73 -2.16
N ARG A 304 28.45 21.58 -2.23
CA ARG A 304 28.22 20.83 -3.48
C ARG A 304 27.34 21.60 -4.48
N ILE A 305 26.36 22.36 -3.99
CA ILE A 305 25.55 23.25 -4.83
C ILE A 305 26.45 24.33 -5.47
N ILE A 306 27.32 24.96 -4.69
CA ILE A 306 28.25 25.99 -5.20
C ILE A 306 29.19 25.40 -6.25
N GLU A 307 29.78 24.23 -5.98
CA GLU A 307 30.66 23.52 -6.92
C GLU A 307 29.96 23.17 -8.24
N ALA A 308 28.71 22.71 -8.19
CA ALA A 308 27.93 22.40 -9.38
C ALA A 308 27.70 23.65 -10.24
N LYS A 309 27.33 24.77 -9.60
CA LYS A 309 27.14 26.05 -10.30
C LYS A 309 28.43 26.58 -10.92
N GLN A 310 29.57 26.44 -10.23
CA GLN A 310 30.89 26.84 -10.76
C GLN A 310 31.28 26.04 -12.02
N LYS A 311 30.81 24.80 -12.15
CA LYS A 311 30.99 23.96 -13.35
C LYS A 311 29.99 24.28 -14.48
N GLY A 312 29.13 25.27 -14.31
CA GLY A 312 28.07 25.61 -15.27
C GLY A 312 26.88 24.65 -15.24
N PHE A 313 26.78 23.78 -14.23
CA PHE A 313 25.62 22.90 -14.06
C PHE A 313 24.48 23.62 -13.34
N VAL A 314 23.27 23.10 -13.48
CA VAL A 314 22.05 23.70 -12.92
C VAL A 314 21.47 22.83 -11.80
N PRO A 315 21.71 23.18 -10.52
CA PRO A 315 20.99 22.62 -9.39
C PRO A 315 19.48 22.78 -9.53
N PHE A 316 18.71 21.69 -9.51
CA PHE A 316 17.25 21.77 -9.66
C PHE A 316 16.45 21.00 -8.59
N LEU A 317 17.03 19.96 -7.99
CA LEU A 317 16.35 19.13 -6.98
C LEU A 317 17.28 18.82 -5.80
N VAL A 318 16.77 18.97 -4.58
CA VAL A 318 17.30 18.27 -3.39
C VAL A 318 16.27 17.26 -2.92
N SER A 319 16.67 15.99 -2.84
CA SER A 319 15.87 14.90 -2.29
C SER A 319 16.34 14.62 -0.85
N ALA A 320 15.67 15.23 0.13
CA ALA A 320 15.90 14.97 1.55
C ALA A 320 15.15 13.71 1.99
N THR A 321 15.75 12.89 2.85
CA THR A 321 15.14 11.63 3.30
C THR A 321 14.62 11.75 4.74
N ALA A 322 13.33 11.53 4.94
CA ALA A 322 12.69 11.43 6.24
C ALA A 322 12.45 9.95 6.58
N GLY A 323 13.47 9.31 7.15
CA GLY A 323 13.51 7.88 7.46
C GLY A 323 14.22 7.09 6.38
N THR A 324 15.55 7.02 6.44
CA THR A 324 16.37 6.17 5.55
C THR A 324 16.05 4.69 5.76
N THR A 325 16.18 3.87 4.70
CA THR A 325 15.79 2.45 4.75
C THR A 325 16.58 1.64 5.78
N VAL A 326 17.88 1.90 5.91
CA VAL A 326 18.78 1.09 6.76
C VAL A 326 18.81 1.64 8.19
N TYR A 327 19.17 2.92 8.37
CA TYR A 327 19.33 3.51 9.71
C TYR A 327 18.02 4.04 10.30
N GLY A 328 16.99 4.28 9.50
CA GLY A 328 15.83 5.06 9.93
C GLY A 328 16.19 6.51 10.25
N ALA A 329 17.23 7.06 9.62
CA ALA A 329 17.72 8.42 9.87
C ALA A 329 16.80 9.47 9.25
N PHE A 330 16.75 10.65 9.86
CA PHE A 330 15.94 11.79 9.40
C PHE A 330 16.87 12.97 9.12
N ASP A 331 16.91 13.39 7.85
CA ASP A 331 17.67 14.55 7.41
C ASP A 331 17.17 15.84 8.08
N PRO A 332 18.05 16.84 8.29
CA PRO A 332 17.69 18.11 8.93
C PRO A 332 16.87 19.00 7.96
N LEU A 333 15.58 18.71 7.82
CA LEU A 333 14.71 19.32 6.81
C LEU A 333 14.67 20.84 6.86
N LEU A 334 14.67 21.46 8.05
CA LEU A 334 14.66 22.93 8.19
C LEU A 334 15.90 23.57 7.55
N ALA A 335 17.10 23.05 7.82
CA ALA A 335 18.35 23.56 7.28
C ALA A 335 18.43 23.33 5.76
N ILE A 336 17.98 22.15 5.29
CA ILE A 336 17.90 21.85 3.86
C ILE A 336 16.92 22.81 3.16
N ALA A 337 15.77 23.10 3.78
CA ALA A 337 14.78 24.02 3.23
C ALA A 337 15.31 25.47 3.15
N ASP A 338 16.16 25.90 4.08
CA ASP A 338 16.82 27.21 4.03
C ASP A 338 17.77 27.30 2.83
N ILE A 339 18.58 26.26 2.62
CA ILE A 339 19.49 26.15 1.46
C ILE A 339 18.69 26.11 0.15
N CYS A 340 17.65 25.27 0.07
CA CYS A 340 16.80 25.18 -1.12
C CYS A 340 16.16 26.52 -1.46
N LYS A 341 15.66 27.25 -0.47
CA LYS A 341 15.10 28.60 -0.65
C LYS A 341 16.16 29.60 -1.15
N LYS A 342 17.36 29.60 -0.54
CA LYS A 342 18.48 30.50 -0.91
C LYS A 342 18.89 30.32 -2.38
N TYR A 343 18.98 29.07 -2.84
CA TYR A 343 19.44 28.74 -4.18
C TYR A 343 18.31 28.51 -5.21
N LYS A 344 17.05 28.65 -4.80
CA LYS A 344 15.85 28.40 -5.62
C LYS A 344 15.81 26.98 -6.20
N ILE A 345 16.09 25.98 -5.35
CA ILE A 345 16.11 24.56 -5.72
C ILE A 345 14.83 23.91 -5.19
N TRP A 346 14.23 23.00 -5.97
CA TRP A 346 13.08 22.22 -5.53
C TRP A 346 13.46 21.29 -4.37
N MET A 347 12.75 21.41 -3.25
CA MET A 347 12.90 20.49 -2.12
C MET A 347 11.86 19.38 -2.20
N HIS A 348 12.33 18.17 -2.45
CA HIS A 348 11.54 16.96 -2.29
C HIS A 348 11.89 16.28 -0.96
N VAL A 349 10.88 15.82 -0.22
CA VAL A 349 11.08 14.97 0.96
C VAL A 349 10.62 13.55 0.65
N ASP A 350 11.55 12.62 0.58
CA ASP A 350 11.26 11.19 0.57
C ASP A 350 10.91 10.76 2.00
N ALA A 351 9.61 10.79 2.31
CA ALA A 351 9.04 10.27 3.55
C ALA A 351 8.35 8.91 3.31
N ALA A 352 8.79 8.13 2.30
CA ALA A 352 8.18 6.84 1.99
C ALA A 352 8.08 5.95 3.23
N TRP A 353 9.15 5.88 4.02
CA TRP A 353 9.18 5.16 5.29
C TRP A 353 8.71 6.01 6.48
N GLY A 354 9.33 7.17 6.70
CA GLY A 354 9.09 7.96 7.91
C GLY A 354 7.80 8.78 7.91
N GLY A 355 7.08 8.88 6.79
CA GLY A 355 5.82 9.63 6.69
C GLY A 355 4.76 9.13 7.65
N GLY A 356 4.75 7.82 7.98
CA GLY A 356 3.85 7.25 8.98
C GLY A 356 3.96 7.91 10.36
N LEU A 357 5.11 8.52 10.70
CA LEU A 357 5.29 9.21 11.97
C LEU A 357 4.50 10.52 12.06
N LEU A 358 4.01 11.08 10.95
CA LEU A 358 3.09 12.23 10.96
C LEU A 358 1.78 11.91 11.68
N MET A 359 1.39 10.63 11.71
CA MET A 359 0.22 10.16 12.46
C MET A 359 0.45 10.18 13.98
N SER A 360 1.70 10.22 14.43
CA SER A 360 2.06 10.19 15.85
C SER A 360 2.32 11.58 16.40
N ARG A 361 1.47 12.06 17.31
CA ARG A 361 1.70 13.33 18.04
C ARG A 361 3.05 13.34 18.77
N LYS A 362 3.51 12.18 19.25
CA LYS A 362 4.78 12.01 19.98
C LYS A 362 6.02 12.07 19.08
N HIS A 363 5.90 11.66 17.81
CA HIS A 363 7.07 11.45 16.94
C HIS A 363 7.10 12.31 15.66
N LYS A 364 5.99 12.98 15.31
CA LYS A 364 5.91 13.84 14.11
C LYS A 364 7.00 14.92 14.04
N TRP A 365 7.54 15.34 15.19
CA TRP A 365 8.62 16.33 15.26
C TRP A 365 9.89 15.94 14.50
N LYS A 366 10.10 14.63 14.26
CA LYS A 366 11.23 14.16 13.45
C LYS A 366 11.15 14.63 11.99
N LEU A 367 9.98 15.06 11.53
CA LEU A 367 9.74 15.62 10.20
C LEU A 367 9.54 17.15 10.23
N ASN A 368 9.90 17.85 11.32
CA ASN A 368 9.80 19.31 11.36
C ASN A 368 10.54 19.94 10.16
N GLY A 369 9.86 20.79 9.39
CA GLY A 369 10.35 21.37 8.14
C GLY A 369 9.77 20.71 6.89
N VAL A 370 9.06 19.58 6.99
CA VAL A 370 8.39 18.93 5.85
C VAL A 370 7.33 19.82 5.21
N GLU A 371 6.68 20.68 5.98
CA GLU A 371 5.70 21.66 5.50
C GLU A 371 6.30 22.66 4.50
N ARG A 372 7.63 22.81 4.50
CA ARG A 372 8.38 23.68 3.57
C ARG A 372 8.73 22.99 2.25
N ALA A 373 8.56 21.68 2.15
CA ALA A 373 8.83 20.92 0.94
C ALA A 373 7.91 21.34 -0.23
N ASN A 374 8.42 21.23 -1.45
CA ASN A 374 7.64 21.39 -2.66
C ASN A 374 6.88 20.11 -3.02
N SER A 375 7.46 18.94 -2.72
CA SER A 375 6.77 17.66 -2.83
C SER A 375 7.20 16.66 -1.75
N VAL A 376 6.33 15.70 -1.45
CA VAL A 376 6.55 14.66 -0.44
C VAL A 376 6.10 13.30 -0.99
N THR A 377 6.97 12.30 -0.91
CA THR A 377 6.58 10.89 -1.10
C THR A 377 6.20 10.29 0.25
N TRP A 378 5.08 9.58 0.34
CA TRP A 378 4.66 8.87 1.56
C TRP A 378 4.01 7.54 1.21
N ASN A 379 4.49 6.44 1.79
CA ASN A 379 3.94 5.10 1.57
C ASN A 379 3.15 4.60 2.79
N PRO A 380 1.81 4.72 2.79
CA PRO A 380 0.98 4.03 3.78
C PRO A 380 1.24 2.52 3.83
N HIS A 381 1.66 1.89 2.73
CA HIS A 381 1.94 0.45 2.71
C HIS A 381 3.16 0.00 3.53
N LYS A 382 3.89 0.95 4.12
CA LYS A 382 4.99 0.64 5.02
C LYS A 382 4.51 0.72 6.47
N MET A 383 4.84 1.81 7.17
CA MET A 383 4.61 1.92 8.62
C MET A 383 3.14 1.91 9.04
N MET A 384 2.20 2.21 8.12
CA MET A 384 0.77 2.19 8.42
C MET A 384 0.12 0.82 8.13
N GLY A 385 0.88 -0.17 7.64
CA GLY A 385 0.40 -1.53 7.43
C GLY A 385 -0.63 -1.67 6.31
N VAL A 386 -0.77 -0.69 5.42
CA VAL A 386 -1.64 -0.83 4.24
C VAL A 386 -1.05 -1.91 3.32
N PRO A 387 -1.86 -2.76 2.69
CA PRO A 387 -1.35 -3.75 1.75
C PRO A 387 -0.59 -3.12 0.57
N LEU A 388 0.44 -3.81 0.08
CA LEU A 388 1.15 -3.39 -1.13
C LEU A 388 0.21 -3.46 -2.36
N GLN A 389 0.16 -2.46 -3.24
CA GLN A 389 0.87 -1.17 -3.20
C GLN A 389 -0.06 -0.02 -2.75
N CYS A 390 0.47 0.87 -1.90
CA CYS A 390 -0.15 2.17 -1.58
C CYS A 390 0.92 3.24 -1.32
N SER A 391 1.21 4.08 -2.32
CA SER A 391 2.23 5.13 -2.26
C SER A 391 1.66 6.42 -2.83
N ALA A 392 1.81 7.53 -2.13
CA ALA A 392 1.35 8.84 -2.59
C ALA A 392 2.52 9.77 -2.87
N LEU A 393 2.45 10.48 -3.99
CA LEU A 393 3.18 11.72 -4.21
C LEU A 393 2.25 12.88 -3.89
N LEU A 394 2.70 13.81 -3.06
CA LEU A 394 1.98 15.02 -2.67
C LEU A 394 2.79 16.22 -3.15
N VAL A 395 2.13 17.21 -3.75
CA VAL A 395 2.78 18.40 -4.31
C VAL A 395 2.11 19.65 -3.76
N ARG A 396 2.91 20.63 -3.35
CA ARG A 396 2.42 21.80 -2.63
C ARG A 396 1.71 22.81 -3.54
N GLU A 397 2.17 22.95 -4.78
CA GLU A 397 1.54 23.85 -5.75
C GLU A 397 0.24 23.23 -6.28
N GLU A 398 -0.83 24.03 -6.31
CA GLU A 398 -2.09 23.66 -6.93
C GLU A 398 -1.95 23.63 -8.47
N SER A 399 -2.65 22.70 -9.13
CA SER A 399 -2.68 22.57 -10.59
C SER A 399 -1.28 22.41 -11.20
N CYS A 400 -0.49 21.48 -10.68
CA CYS A 400 0.77 21.14 -11.33
C CYS A 400 0.43 20.46 -12.68
N SER A 401 0.56 21.20 -13.78
CA SER A 401 0.12 20.76 -15.10
C SER A 401 0.69 19.41 -15.54
N GLU A 402 1.85 19.01 -15.04
CA GLU A 402 2.42 17.67 -15.27
C GLU A 402 1.68 16.55 -14.53
N LEU A 403 1.17 16.76 -13.31
CA LEU A 403 0.33 15.75 -12.65
C LEU A 403 -0.95 15.50 -13.45
N HIS A 404 -1.57 16.58 -13.96
CA HIS A 404 -2.74 16.50 -14.84
C HIS A 404 -2.46 15.89 -16.22
N LEU A 405 -1.20 15.63 -16.58
CA LEU A 405 -0.80 14.97 -17.83
C LEU A 405 -0.40 13.51 -17.59
N LEU A 406 0.09 13.18 -16.39
CA LEU A 406 0.38 11.82 -15.96
C LEU A 406 -0.90 10.99 -15.79
N GLU A 407 -2.00 11.67 -15.50
CA GLU A 407 -3.33 11.11 -15.60
C GLU A 407 -4.03 11.83 -16.75
N GLU A 408 -4.65 11.12 -17.69
CA GLU A 408 -5.67 11.70 -18.57
C GLU A 408 -6.93 12.06 -17.75
N LYS A 409 -6.76 12.78 -16.63
CA LYS A 409 -7.84 13.22 -15.76
C LYS A 409 -8.56 14.35 -16.48
N CYS A 410 -9.70 14.03 -17.10
CA CYS A 410 -10.78 15.01 -17.26
C CYS A 410 -11.01 15.65 -15.89
N SER A 411 -10.72 16.95 -15.82
CA SER A 411 -10.61 17.71 -14.58
C SER A 411 -11.83 17.53 -13.67
N ALA A 412 -11.64 16.93 -12.49
CA ALA A 412 -12.57 17.08 -11.37
C ALA A 412 -12.64 18.54 -10.85
N THR A 413 -11.83 19.45 -11.42
CA THR A 413 -11.84 20.89 -11.18
C THR A 413 -13.18 21.58 -11.52
N GLN A 414 -14.14 20.87 -12.14
CA GLN A 414 -15.53 21.33 -12.28
C GLN A 414 -16.39 21.16 -11.02
N ILE A 415 -15.88 20.54 -9.94
CA ILE A 415 -16.60 20.34 -8.68
C ILE A 415 -16.22 21.43 -7.65
N THR A 416 -16.14 22.69 -8.09
CA THR A 416 -16.15 23.86 -7.19
C THR A 416 -17.46 24.63 -7.40
N PRO A 417 -18.21 25.04 -6.36
CA PRO A 417 -19.54 25.65 -6.52
C PRO A 417 -19.54 27.07 -7.13
N SER A 418 -18.44 27.55 -7.71
CA SER A 418 -18.30 28.95 -8.12
C SER A 418 -17.71 29.09 -9.53
N CYS A 419 -18.41 28.61 -10.56
CA CYS A 419 -18.25 29.08 -11.95
C CYS A 419 -19.29 28.48 -12.91
N THR A 420 -20.58 28.75 -12.69
CA THR A 420 -21.71 28.19 -13.48
C THR A 420 -22.02 28.89 -14.82
N ASN A 421 -21.13 29.72 -15.38
CA ASN A 421 -21.49 30.56 -16.54
C ASN A 421 -20.74 30.33 -17.86
N ARG A 422 -20.00 29.22 -18.06
CA ARG A 422 -19.19 29.05 -19.30
C ARG A 422 -19.35 27.78 -20.12
N CYS A 423 -20.34 26.93 -19.85
CA CYS A 423 -20.64 25.75 -20.68
C CYS A 423 -22.03 25.82 -21.35
N ARG A 424 -22.29 26.92 -22.07
CA ARG A 424 -23.31 26.98 -23.13
C ARG A 424 -22.68 27.64 -24.35
N ARG A 425 -22.02 26.86 -25.22
CA ARG A 425 -21.83 27.09 -26.66
C ARG A 425 -20.72 26.17 -27.21
N SER A 426 -21.13 25.01 -27.70
CA SER A 426 -20.58 24.35 -28.90
C SER A 426 -21.31 23.01 -29.06
N GLN A 427 -22.49 23.07 -29.67
CA GLN A 427 -22.97 22.01 -30.56
C GLN A 427 -22.50 22.35 -31.96
#